data_AF-A0A7W1IZG9-F1
#
_entry.id   AF-A0A7W1IZG9-F1
#
_cell.length_a   1.000
_cell.length_b   1.000
_cell.length_c   1.000
_cell.angle_alpha   90.00
_cell.angle_beta   90.00
_cell.angle_gamma   90.00
#
_symmetry.space_group_name_H-M   'P 1'
#
loop_
_entity.id
_entity.type
_entity.pdbx_description
1 polymer ?
#
loop_
_entity_poly.entity_id
_entity_poly.type
_entity_poly.pdbx_seq_one_letter_code
_entity_poly.pdbx_strand_id
1 'polypeptide(L)'
;MPWTDQELDRMRQIGDVTVDPMAEEIIAGEKFDHTTGRLGYQKLLGLADLLLQAPELLLLDDARIGQALQAMPKHFTDYFDPLPVPDWVDGKLLARASEIWDENMLAIIGVLYAGSLPSCYLIKHGIPTLYDTGKLGEHRFIYQRIYETGLMLDAVMQEDGLKLFEDIPGPDGTAGRRFVWGRGFIAARKVRLLHASMRCMLLHPEHALPKDAHTSEAFARSSIGALTAGILQKPYDAEKLGKPVNQEDLAYTLLTFGYTIPVGLRAWGCRLSDADCEAFLHAWRLVGHIMGVQADLIPQNFTDAGAFYAQVKKRQAGASEQGRKLTRSLGGFLQDYLPGWMKRDLPMQLIATQLTPDETAMIRPEDTRTPPWWMRLLVWTGFKGLCLYYFAKTLLVRHFPPLKFALGRSFAIAGEALINSWRDGYQRRPFWIPGSVNGGWQRETSMDEAMQEKLRTWRRTLFSTVILGVTCVVLAALLTLAMLLAIPFVFDLPAWVWALLPCSVLICWMSAFSILTWRVKRVVAKRPGPKEPGNPELKPT
;
A
#
# COMPACT_ATOMS: atom_id res chain seq x y z
N MET A 1 14.43 -15.80 -22.37
CA MET A 1 13.60 -15.49 -21.20
C MET A 1 12.26 -16.18 -21.37
N PRO A 2 11.64 -16.71 -20.30
CA PRO A 2 10.39 -17.49 -20.41
C PRO A 2 9.18 -16.66 -20.86
N TRP A 3 9.20 -15.33 -20.69
CA TRP A 3 8.06 -14.46 -20.99
C TRP A 3 8.19 -13.79 -22.37
N THR A 4 7.79 -14.50 -23.42
CA THR A 4 7.75 -13.96 -24.79
C THR A 4 6.55 -13.01 -24.99
N ASP A 5 6.54 -12.24 -26.07
CA ASP A 5 5.40 -11.38 -26.41
C ASP A 5 4.11 -12.14 -26.58
N GLN A 6 4.16 -13.23 -27.35
CA GLN A 6 3.03 -14.13 -27.59
C GLN A 6 2.47 -14.76 -26.31
N GLU A 7 3.34 -15.24 -25.41
CA GLU A 7 2.90 -15.86 -24.16
C GLU A 7 2.20 -14.85 -23.25
N LEU A 8 2.76 -13.65 -23.16
CA LEU A 8 2.19 -12.59 -22.35
C LEU A 8 0.88 -12.06 -22.95
N ASP A 9 0.73 -11.99 -24.28
CA ASP A 9 -0.54 -11.68 -24.94
C ASP A 9 -1.63 -12.73 -24.61
N ARG A 10 -1.26 -14.01 -24.54
CA ARG A 10 -2.14 -15.08 -24.04
C ARG A 10 -2.56 -14.82 -22.59
N MET A 11 -1.62 -14.43 -21.73
CA MET A 11 -1.89 -14.12 -20.33
C MET A 11 -2.80 -12.91 -20.14
N ARG A 12 -2.81 -11.96 -21.08
CA ARG A 12 -3.78 -10.85 -21.09
C ARG A 12 -5.23 -11.30 -21.27
N GLN A 13 -5.45 -12.51 -21.77
CA GLN A 13 -6.79 -13.08 -22.00
C GLN A 13 -7.27 -14.00 -20.88
N ILE A 14 -6.48 -14.14 -19.81
CA ILE A 14 -6.80 -15.04 -18.69
C ILE A 14 -7.10 -14.22 -17.44
N GLY A 15 -8.27 -14.46 -16.84
CA GLY A 15 -8.70 -13.91 -15.56
C GLY A 15 -8.34 -14.82 -14.38
N ASP A 16 -9.28 -15.02 -13.45
CA ASP A 16 -9.13 -15.95 -12.33
C ASP A 16 -10.20 -17.04 -12.43
N VAL A 17 -9.84 -18.14 -13.09
CA VAL A 17 -10.74 -19.26 -13.36
C VAL A 17 -11.29 -19.93 -12.09
N THR A 18 -10.68 -19.69 -10.93
CA THR A 18 -11.09 -20.31 -9.66
C THR A 18 -12.03 -19.44 -8.84
N VAL A 19 -11.93 -18.11 -8.99
CA VAL A 19 -12.71 -17.14 -8.17
C VAL A 19 -13.77 -16.40 -8.99
N ASP A 20 -13.62 -16.32 -10.32
CA ASP A 20 -14.62 -15.72 -11.21
C ASP A 20 -16.03 -16.31 -11.05
N PRO A 21 -16.22 -17.65 -10.98
CA PRO A 21 -17.54 -18.24 -10.77
C PRO A 21 -18.19 -17.82 -9.44
N MET A 22 -17.39 -17.69 -8.39
CA MET A 22 -17.84 -17.24 -7.06
C MET A 22 -18.30 -15.77 -7.12
N ALA A 23 -17.58 -14.93 -7.86
CA ALA A 23 -17.96 -13.54 -8.07
C ALA A 23 -19.24 -13.41 -8.93
N GLU A 24 -19.39 -14.24 -9.95
CA GLU A 24 -20.61 -14.34 -10.76
C GLU A 24 -21.82 -14.73 -9.89
N GLU A 25 -21.68 -15.72 -9.01
CA GLU A 25 -22.74 -16.10 -8.04
C GLU A 25 -23.13 -14.92 -7.14
N ILE A 26 -22.16 -14.16 -6.62
CA ILE A 26 -22.42 -12.97 -5.79
C ILE A 26 -23.15 -11.89 -6.58
N ILE A 27 -22.72 -11.63 -7.82
CA ILE A 27 -23.20 -10.49 -8.61
C ILE A 27 -24.56 -10.78 -9.26
N ALA A 28 -24.74 -11.99 -9.80
CA ALA A 28 -25.97 -12.45 -10.43
C ALA A 28 -27.04 -12.90 -9.41
N GLY A 29 -26.64 -13.20 -8.17
CA GLY A 29 -27.56 -13.61 -7.10
C GLY A 29 -28.63 -12.55 -6.80
N GLU A 30 -29.90 -12.91 -7.03
CA GLU A 30 -31.06 -12.01 -6.91
C GLU A 30 -31.49 -11.71 -5.46
N LYS A 31 -31.00 -12.47 -4.47
CA LYS A 31 -31.51 -12.37 -3.09
C LYS A 31 -30.86 -11.22 -2.32
N PHE A 32 -31.65 -10.20 -2.01
CA PHE A 32 -31.35 -9.13 -1.06
C PHE A 32 -31.39 -9.61 0.40
N ASP A 33 -30.86 -10.79 0.71
CA ASP A 33 -30.74 -11.26 2.09
C ASP A 33 -29.31 -11.04 2.63
N HIS A 34 -29.16 -10.99 3.95
CA HIS A 34 -27.86 -10.76 4.60
C HIS A 34 -27.00 -12.02 4.71
N THR A 35 -27.33 -13.06 3.96
CA THR A 35 -26.69 -14.39 4.02
C THR A 35 -26.14 -14.85 2.66
N THR A 36 -26.73 -14.38 1.56
CA THR A 36 -26.42 -14.72 0.17
C THR A 36 -26.38 -13.45 -0.69
N GLY A 37 -25.87 -13.56 -1.92
CA GLY A 37 -25.76 -12.43 -2.86
C GLY A 37 -24.88 -11.28 -2.34
N ARG A 38 -25.10 -10.07 -2.88
CA ARG A 38 -24.24 -8.89 -2.64
C ARG A 38 -24.22 -8.44 -1.17
N LEU A 39 -25.38 -8.44 -0.49
CA LEU A 39 -25.50 -7.98 0.90
C LEU A 39 -24.92 -8.99 1.90
N GLY A 40 -25.17 -10.28 1.70
CA GLY A 40 -24.49 -11.34 2.47
C GLY A 40 -22.98 -11.28 2.32
N TYR A 41 -22.49 -11.03 1.10
CA TYR A 41 -21.07 -10.90 0.85
C TYR A 41 -20.43 -9.67 1.53
N GLN A 42 -21.06 -8.50 1.48
CA GLN A 42 -20.57 -7.33 2.22
C GLN A 42 -20.49 -7.61 3.72
N LYS A 43 -21.48 -8.31 4.26
CA LYS A 43 -21.47 -8.74 5.66
C LYS A 43 -20.29 -9.68 5.93
N LEU A 44 -20.02 -10.65 5.05
CA LEU A 44 -18.87 -11.55 5.18
C LEU A 44 -17.54 -10.78 5.23
N LEU A 45 -17.34 -9.83 4.32
CA LEU A 45 -16.14 -9.00 4.32
C LEU A 45 -15.99 -8.20 5.62
N GLY A 46 -17.09 -7.69 6.16
CA GLY A 46 -17.12 -6.99 7.44
C GLY A 46 -16.80 -7.91 8.62
N LEU A 47 -17.34 -9.12 8.64
CA LEU A 47 -17.02 -10.14 9.64
C LEU A 47 -15.54 -10.52 9.57
N ALA A 48 -14.98 -10.70 8.37
CA ALA A 48 -13.56 -10.99 8.21
C ALA A 48 -12.66 -9.85 8.73
N ASP A 49 -13.04 -8.58 8.57
CA ASP A 49 -12.29 -7.46 9.17
C ASP A 49 -12.38 -7.45 10.70
N LEU A 50 -13.53 -7.80 11.26
CA LEU A 50 -13.73 -7.87 12.70
C LEU A 50 -12.94 -9.02 13.33
N LEU A 51 -12.91 -10.18 12.68
CA LEU A 51 -12.17 -11.36 13.13
C LEU A 51 -10.66 -11.20 13.03
N LEU A 52 -10.17 -10.34 12.14
CA LEU A 52 -8.76 -9.95 12.14
C LEU A 52 -8.38 -9.10 13.36
N GLN A 53 -9.34 -8.38 13.95
CA GLN A 53 -9.09 -7.52 15.12
C GLN A 53 -9.30 -8.28 16.43
N ALA A 54 -10.27 -9.19 16.46
CA ALA A 54 -10.65 -9.96 17.65
C ALA A 54 -10.96 -11.42 17.26
N PRO A 55 -9.94 -12.23 16.94
CA PRO A 55 -10.12 -13.63 16.54
C PRO A 55 -10.74 -14.49 17.64
N GLU A 56 -10.53 -14.14 18.91
CA GLU A 56 -11.12 -14.79 20.09
C GLU A 56 -12.65 -14.80 20.08
N LEU A 57 -13.30 -13.93 19.32
CA LEU A 57 -14.76 -13.92 19.18
C LEU A 57 -15.30 -15.20 18.53
N LEU A 58 -14.48 -15.99 17.84
CA LEU A 58 -14.87 -17.32 17.33
C LEU A 58 -14.89 -18.41 18.40
N LEU A 59 -14.21 -18.19 19.53
CA LEU A 59 -14.13 -19.17 20.62
C LEU A 59 -15.33 -19.08 21.58
N LEU A 60 -16.18 -18.07 21.40
CA LEU A 60 -17.37 -17.84 22.22
C LEU A 60 -18.59 -18.44 21.52
N ASP A 61 -19.17 -19.48 22.12
CA ASP A 61 -20.31 -20.22 21.54
C ASP A 61 -21.53 -19.32 21.23
N ASP A 62 -21.75 -18.28 22.04
CA ASP A 62 -22.86 -17.33 21.89
C ASP A 62 -22.50 -16.08 21.06
N ALA A 63 -21.30 -16.02 20.48
CA ALA A 63 -20.94 -14.86 19.68
C ALA A 63 -21.80 -14.78 18.42
N ARG A 64 -22.47 -13.63 18.27
CA ARG A 64 -23.24 -13.29 17.06
C ARG A 64 -22.44 -13.42 15.76
N ILE A 65 -21.12 -13.34 15.84
CA ILE A 65 -20.21 -13.52 14.69
C ILE A 65 -20.16 -14.98 14.23
N GLY A 66 -20.02 -15.93 15.17
CA GLY A 66 -20.02 -17.37 14.84
C GLY A 66 -21.34 -17.78 14.18
N GLN A 67 -22.47 -17.34 14.74
CA GLN A 67 -23.80 -17.56 14.15
C GLN A 67 -23.93 -16.91 12.76
N ALA A 68 -23.41 -15.69 12.58
CA ALA A 68 -23.47 -14.99 11.30
C ALA A 68 -22.62 -15.67 10.23
N LEU A 69 -21.48 -16.27 10.57
CA LEU A 69 -20.66 -17.07 9.67
C LEU A 69 -21.32 -18.41 9.32
N GLN A 70 -21.90 -19.12 10.30
CA GLN A 70 -22.61 -20.37 10.09
C GLN A 70 -23.81 -20.23 9.15
N ALA A 71 -24.43 -19.04 9.13
CA ALA A 71 -25.54 -18.72 8.22
C ALA A 71 -25.11 -18.44 6.78
N MET A 72 -23.81 -18.29 6.49
CA MET A 72 -23.29 -18.05 5.15
C MET A 72 -23.00 -19.36 4.42
N PRO A 73 -23.12 -19.42 3.08
CA PRO A 73 -22.74 -20.61 2.32
C PRO A 73 -21.27 -20.96 2.55
N LYS A 74 -21.01 -22.24 2.87
CA LYS A 74 -19.67 -22.71 3.27
C LYS A 74 -18.57 -22.33 2.28
N HIS A 75 -18.80 -22.46 0.99
CA HIS A 75 -17.75 -22.15 0.01
C HIS A 75 -17.27 -20.67 0.05
N PHE A 76 -18.09 -19.73 0.56
CA PHE A 76 -17.65 -18.35 0.80
C PHE A 76 -16.86 -18.20 2.10
N THR A 77 -17.20 -18.94 3.16
CA THR A 77 -16.43 -18.95 4.41
C THR A 77 -15.10 -19.69 4.22
N ASP A 78 -15.13 -20.85 3.56
CA ASP A 78 -13.98 -21.71 3.27
C ASP A 78 -13.00 -21.03 2.30
N TYR A 79 -13.48 -20.12 1.44
CA TYR A 79 -12.60 -19.28 0.62
C TYR A 79 -11.60 -18.51 1.48
N PHE A 80 -12.06 -18.07 2.65
CA PHE A 80 -11.20 -17.38 3.56
C PHE A 80 -10.30 -18.31 4.33
N ASP A 81 -10.46 -19.64 4.40
CA ASP A 81 -9.70 -20.59 5.24
C ASP A 81 -8.18 -20.71 4.92
N PRO A 82 -7.37 -21.15 5.92
CA PRO A 82 -5.94 -21.37 5.78
C PRO A 82 -5.53 -22.04 4.48
N LEU A 83 -4.63 -21.40 3.73
CA LEU A 83 -4.15 -21.96 2.47
C LEU A 83 -2.90 -22.81 2.71
N PRO A 84 -2.83 -24.03 2.16
CA PRO A 84 -1.60 -24.79 2.11
C PRO A 84 -0.48 -24.01 1.44
N VAL A 85 0.70 -24.03 2.05
CA VAL A 85 1.82 -23.22 1.58
C VAL A 85 2.68 -24.04 0.62
N PRO A 86 3.13 -23.46 -0.50
CA PRO A 86 4.11 -24.11 -1.37
C PRO A 86 5.44 -24.38 -0.66
N ASP A 87 6.13 -25.46 -1.05
CA ASP A 87 7.37 -25.91 -0.39
C ASP A 87 8.50 -24.86 -0.43
N TRP A 88 8.51 -24.00 -1.45
CA TRP A 88 9.52 -22.96 -1.61
C TRP A 88 9.41 -21.83 -0.58
N VAL A 89 8.32 -21.75 0.20
CA VAL A 89 8.10 -20.66 1.14
C VAL A 89 8.94 -20.84 2.41
N ASP A 90 9.90 -19.94 2.58
CA ASP A 90 10.71 -19.80 3.78
C ASP A 90 10.14 -18.73 4.75
N GLY A 91 9.88 -19.12 6.00
CA GLY A 91 9.42 -18.22 7.06
C GLY A 91 10.47 -17.21 7.52
N LYS A 92 11.77 -17.51 7.39
CA LYS A 92 12.85 -16.58 7.74
C LYS A 92 12.91 -15.40 6.78
N LEU A 93 12.64 -15.64 5.49
CA LEU A 93 12.54 -14.58 4.49
C LEU A 93 11.32 -13.69 4.75
N LEU A 94 10.18 -14.27 5.15
CA LEU A 94 9.01 -13.49 5.56
C LEU A 94 9.29 -12.61 6.79
N ALA A 95 9.92 -13.17 7.82
CA ALA A 95 10.33 -12.40 9.00
C ALA A 95 11.29 -11.26 8.64
N ARG A 96 12.27 -11.52 7.77
CA ARG A 96 13.21 -10.49 7.30
C ARG A 96 12.50 -9.40 6.51
N ALA A 97 11.50 -9.74 5.69
CA ALA A 97 10.68 -8.76 4.99
C ALA A 97 9.95 -7.82 5.95
N SER A 98 9.40 -8.35 7.05
CA SER A 98 8.77 -7.55 8.11
C SER A 98 9.75 -6.66 8.86
N GLU A 99 10.96 -7.15 9.16
CA GLU A 99 12.01 -6.30 9.74
C GLU A 99 12.38 -5.11 8.82
N ILE A 100 12.49 -5.36 7.51
CA ILE A 100 12.78 -4.30 6.52
C ILE A 100 11.65 -3.26 6.51
N TRP A 101 10.40 -3.71 6.63
CA TRP A 101 9.23 -2.86 6.76
C TRP A 101 9.32 -1.97 7.99
N ASP A 102 9.52 -2.53 9.17
CA ASP A 102 9.59 -1.77 10.43
C ASP A 102 10.76 -0.77 10.42
N GLU A 103 11.92 -1.17 9.88
CA GLU A 103 13.12 -0.32 9.82
C GLU A 103 13.00 0.86 8.85
N ASN A 104 12.10 0.78 7.85
CA ASN A 104 12.04 1.70 6.71
C ASN A 104 10.62 2.11 6.29
N MET A 105 9.60 1.90 7.13
CA MET A 105 8.18 2.06 6.83
C MET A 105 7.85 3.36 6.09
N LEU A 106 8.33 4.51 6.59
CA LEU A 106 8.07 5.81 5.95
C LEU A 106 8.71 5.93 4.56
N ALA A 107 9.91 5.39 4.37
CA ALA A 107 10.57 5.40 3.07
C ALA A 107 9.87 4.46 2.10
N ILE A 108 9.43 3.28 2.57
CA ILE A 108 8.65 2.33 1.78
C ILE A 108 7.34 2.97 1.30
N ILE A 109 6.58 3.61 2.20
CA ILE A 109 5.35 4.33 1.83
C ILE A 109 5.65 5.48 0.87
N GLY A 110 6.77 6.18 1.07
CA GLY A 110 7.23 7.21 0.14
C GLY A 110 7.48 6.66 -1.26
N VAL A 111 8.17 5.53 -1.38
CA VAL A 111 8.45 4.86 -2.67
C VAL A 111 7.18 4.24 -3.26
N LEU A 112 6.24 3.76 -2.44
CA LEU A 112 4.91 3.34 -2.92
C LEU A 112 4.24 4.48 -3.71
N TYR A 113 4.23 5.68 -3.15
CA TYR A 113 3.61 6.84 -3.80
C TYR A 113 4.47 7.49 -4.89
N ALA A 114 5.80 7.38 -4.83
CA ALA A 114 6.68 8.01 -5.80
C ALA A 114 7.02 7.11 -7.00
N GLY A 115 7.06 5.77 -6.83
CA GLY A 115 7.51 4.83 -7.86
C GLY A 115 6.50 3.76 -8.20
N SER A 116 5.94 3.08 -7.20
CA SER A 116 5.02 1.94 -7.41
C SER A 116 3.71 2.35 -8.08
N LEU A 117 2.93 3.26 -7.48
CA LEU A 117 1.67 3.74 -8.06
C LEU A 117 1.89 4.41 -9.43
N PRO A 118 2.86 5.33 -9.59
CA PRO A 118 3.17 5.91 -10.91
C PRO A 118 3.54 4.88 -11.97
N SER A 119 4.20 3.76 -11.59
CA SER A 119 4.50 2.67 -12.53
C SER A 119 3.24 1.96 -13.03
N CYS A 120 2.17 1.91 -12.23
CA CYS A 120 0.88 1.42 -12.67
C CYS A 120 0.18 2.42 -13.61
N TYR A 121 0.42 3.73 -13.43
CA TYR A 121 -0.15 4.78 -14.28
C TYR A 121 0.50 4.87 -15.67
N LEU A 122 1.53 4.06 -15.93
CA LEU A 122 2.12 3.89 -17.26
C LEU A 122 1.43 2.82 -18.11
N ILE A 123 0.68 1.90 -17.50
CA ILE A 123 0.12 0.72 -18.18
C ILE A 123 -1.11 1.12 -19.02
N LYS A 124 -0.88 1.55 -20.25
CA LYS A 124 -1.89 2.20 -21.11
C LYS A 124 -3.10 1.31 -21.42
N HIS A 125 -2.95 -0.01 -21.40
CA HIS A 125 -4.04 -0.96 -21.63
C HIS A 125 -4.75 -1.41 -20.34
N GLY A 126 -4.11 -1.29 -19.17
CA GLY A 126 -4.69 -1.67 -17.88
C GLY A 126 -5.38 -0.52 -17.13
N ILE A 127 -4.94 0.72 -17.33
CA ILE A 127 -5.55 1.89 -16.67
C ILE A 127 -7.01 2.14 -17.12
N PRO A 128 -7.39 1.98 -18.40
CA PRO A 128 -8.79 2.14 -18.79
C PRO A 128 -9.73 1.27 -17.96
N THR A 129 -9.34 0.03 -17.66
CA THR A 129 -10.08 -0.89 -16.78
C THR A 129 -10.39 -0.26 -15.42
N LEU A 130 -9.46 0.50 -14.83
CA LEU A 130 -9.69 1.17 -13.54
C LEU A 130 -10.78 2.26 -13.64
N TYR A 131 -10.86 2.99 -14.75
CA TYR A 131 -11.85 4.04 -14.97
C TYR A 131 -13.21 3.48 -15.39
N ASP A 132 -13.22 2.42 -16.19
CA ASP A 132 -14.44 1.77 -16.65
C ASP A 132 -15.20 1.09 -15.49
N THR A 133 -14.54 0.84 -14.35
CA THR A 133 -15.20 0.45 -13.08
C THR A 133 -15.93 1.59 -12.38
N GLY A 134 -15.89 2.81 -12.92
CA GLY A 134 -16.61 4.03 -12.51
C GLY A 134 -16.21 4.63 -11.16
N LYS A 135 -15.75 3.84 -10.20
CA LYS A 135 -15.35 4.32 -8.87
C LYS A 135 -14.23 5.36 -8.95
N LEU A 136 -13.28 5.20 -9.89
CA LEU A 136 -12.16 6.12 -10.08
C LEU A 136 -12.46 7.28 -11.05
N GLY A 137 -13.62 7.26 -11.73
CA GLY A 137 -14.11 8.40 -12.50
C GLY A 137 -14.47 9.59 -11.61
N GLU A 138 -14.78 9.35 -10.34
CA GLU A 138 -15.12 10.38 -9.37
C GLU A 138 -13.94 10.69 -8.43
N HIS A 139 -13.47 11.94 -8.45
CA HIS A 139 -12.33 12.40 -7.65
C HIS A 139 -12.45 12.07 -6.15
N ARG A 140 -13.67 12.01 -5.61
CA ARG A 140 -13.91 11.74 -4.18
C ARG A 140 -13.47 10.36 -3.70
N PHE A 141 -13.37 9.36 -4.60
CA PHE A 141 -12.97 7.99 -4.23
C PHE A 141 -11.51 7.67 -4.56
N ILE A 142 -10.83 8.50 -5.34
CA ILE A 142 -9.43 8.28 -5.72
C ILE A 142 -8.52 8.29 -4.48
N TYR A 143 -8.76 9.20 -3.54
CA TYR A 143 -7.94 9.30 -2.32
C TYR A 143 -8.12 8.07 -1.42
N GLN A 144 -9.34 7.53 -1.35
CA GLN A 144 -9.61 6.28 -0.65
C GLN A 144 -8.84 5.12 -1.29
N ARG A 145 -8.83 5.00 -2.63
CA ARG A 145 -8.10 3.93 -3.32
C ARG A 145 -6.58 4.01 -3.15
N ILE A 146 -6.00 5.22 -3.21
CA ILE A 146 -4.57 5.45 -2.94
C ILE A 146 -4.23 4.98 -1.51
N TYR A 147 -5.09 5.31 -0.54
CA TYR A 147 -4.92 4.92 0.84
C TYR A 147 -5.11 3.40 1.08
N GLU A 148 -6.15 2.79 0.51
CA GLU A 148 -6.40 1.34 0.58
C GLU A 148 -5.21 0.53 0.06
N THR A 149 -4.49 1.06 -0.93
CA THR A 149 -3.26 0.44 -1.44
C THR A 149 -2.14 0.44 -0.40
N GLY A 150 -1.97 1.55 0.34
CA GLY A 150 -1.05 1.62 1.47
C GLY A 150 -1.43 0.67 2.61
N LEU A 151 -2.73 0.42 2.82
CA LEU A 151 -3.20 -0.56 3.81
C LEU A 151 -2.94 -2.00 3.40
N MET A 152 -3.01 -2.32 2.11
CA MET A 152 -2.63 -3.65 1.61
C MET A 152 -1.16 -3.92 1.91
N LEU A 153 -0.29 -2.96 1.55
CA LEU A 153 1.13 -3.02 1.84
C LEU A 153 1.41 -3.18 3.34
N ASP A 154 0.75 -2.39 4.18
CA ASP A 154 0.82 -2.51 5.64
C ASP A 154 0.38 -3.89 6.14
N ALA A 155 -0.77 -4.39 5.70
CA ALA A 155 -1.32 -5.67 6.11
C ALA A 155 -0.38 -6.83 5.78
N VAL A 156 0.22 -6.83 4.59
CA VAL A 156 1.17 -7.86 4.13
C VAL A 156 2.49 -7.79 4.88
N MET A 157 3.05 -6.60 5.04
CA MET A 157 4.45 -6.46 5.42
C MET A 157 4.71 -6.40 6.92
N GLN A 158 3.74 -6.02 7.76
CA GLN A 158 3.97 -6.08 9.21
C GLN A 158 4.21 -7.52 9.69
N GLU A 159 4.77 -7.63 10.90
CA GLU A 159 4.92 -8.89 11.62
C GLU A 159 3.60 -9.68 11.66
N ASP A 160 3.71 -11.00 11.48
CA ASP A 160 2.57 -11.93 11.36
C ASP A 160 1.55 -11.59 10.25
N GLY A 161 1.92 -10.71 9.31
CA GLY A 161 1.11 -10.38 8.13
C GLY A 161 0.78 -11.60 7.27
N LEU A 162 1.81 -12.45 7.06
CA LEU A 162 1.76 -13.74 6.39
C LEU A 162 2.29 -14.81 7.35
N LYS A 163 1.50 -15.14 8.36
CA LYS A 163 1.83 -16.10 9.41
C LYS A 163 1.80 -17.52 8.88
N LEU A 164 2.85 -18.28 9.15
CA LEU A 164 2.93 -19.70 8.84
C LEU A 164 2.65 -20.54 10.08
N PHE A 165 1.91 -21.63 9.91
CA PHE A 165 1.64 -22.62 10.95
C PHE A 165 1.74 -24.01 10.33
N GLU A 166 2.07 -24.97 11.17
CA GLU A 166 2.25 -26.36 10.80
C GLU A 166 1.23 -27.19 11.55
N ASP A 167 0.54 -28.06 10.83
CA ASP A 167 -0.36 -29.03 11.43
C ASP A 167 0.42 -30.10 12.19
N ILE A 168 -0.26 -30.81 13.08
CA ILE A 168 0.35 -31.89 13.85
C ILE A 168 0.64 -33.06 12.88
N PRO A 169 1.80 -33.73 12.99
CA PRO A 169 2.07 -34.94 12.22
C PRO A 169 0.97 -35.98 12.36
N GLY A 170 0.67 -36.69 11.28
CA GLY A 170 -0.34 -37.75 11.30
C GLY A 170 0.05 -38.91 12.22
N PRO A 171 -0.91 -39.69 12.73
CA PRO A 171 -0.64 -40.86 13.58
C PRO A 171 0.25 -41.93 12.91
N ASP A 172 0.32 -41.89 11.58
CA ASP A 172 1.12 -42.75 10.70
C ASP A 172 2.55 -42.24 10.46
N GLY A 173 2.95 -41.14 11.10
CA GLY A 173 4.27 -40.52 10.93
C GLY A 173 4.37 -39.60 9.71
N THR A 174 3.26 -39.28 9.04
CA THR A 174 3.25 -38.27 7.98
C THR A 174 3.57 -36.89 8.55
N ALA A 175 4.46 -36.16 7.87
CA ALA A 175 4.83 -34.81 8.28
C ALA A 175 3.62 -33.87 8.26
N GLY A 176 3.56 -32.95 9.23
CA GLY A 176 2.53 -31.93 9.30
C GLY A 176 2.50 -31.05 8.04
N ARG A 177 1.31 -30.67 7.60
CA ARG A 177 1.16 -29.76 6.45
C ARG A 177 1.34 -28.32 6.91
N ARG A 178 2.03 -27.51 6.12
CA ARG A 178 2.23 -26.07 6.37
C ARG A 178 1.11 -25.23 5.73
N PHE A 179 0.63 -24.24 6.47
CA PHE A 179 -0.45 -23.35 6.08
C PHE A 179 -0.07 -21.88 6.29
N VAL A 180 -0.69 -20.98 5.52
CA VAL A 180 -0.53 -19.52 5.64
C VAL A 180 -1.86 -18.88 6.03
N TRP A 181 -1.75 -17.89 6.92
CA TRP A 181 -2.84 -17.06 7.41
C TRP A 181 -2.33 -15.68 7.79
N GLY A 182 -3.21 -14.85 8.31
CA GLY A 182 -2.89 -13.54 8.85
C GLY A 182 -3.62 -12.44 8.10
N ARG A 183 -3.43 -11.24 8.59
CA ARG A 183 -4.10 -10.05 8.06
C ARG A 183 -3.74 -9.75 6.60
N GLY A 184 -2.51 -10.03 6.18
CA GLY A 184 -2.03 -9.87 4.82
C GLY A 184 -2.63 -10.92 3.88
N PHE A 185 -2.75 -12.15 4.35
CA PHE A 185 -3.46 -13.22 3.64
C PHE A 185 -4.92 -12.86 3.40
N ILE A 186 -5.65 -12.43 4.44
CA ILE A 186 -7.06 -12.03 4.30
C ILE A 186 -7.19 -10.81 3.40
N ALA A 187 -6.32 -9.80 3.53
CA ALA A 187 -6.31 -8.64 2.63
C ALA A 187 -6.11 -9.07 1.16
N ALA A 188 -5.17 -9.98 0.87
CA ALA A 188 -4.95 -10.52 -0.46
C ALA A 188 -6.18 -11.28 -1.00
N ARG A 189 -6.81 -12.13 -0.19
CA ARG A 189 -8.04 -12.87 -0.56
C ARG A 189 -9.21 -11.93 -0.85
N LYS A 190 -9.38 -10.87 -0.05
CA LYS A 190 -10.40 -9.84 -0.28
C LYS A 190 -10.18 -9.10 -1.60
N VAL A 191 -8.93 -8.70 -1.88
CA VAL A 191 -8.58 -8.02 -3.14
C VAL A 191 -8.74 -8.94 -4.35
N ARG A 192 -8.37 -10.22 -4.23
CA ARG A 192 -8.56 -11.22 -5.29
C ARG A 192 -10.03 -11.38 -5.66
N LEU A 193 -10.92 -11.50 -4.68
CA LEU A 193 -12.36 -11.61 -4.93
C LEU A 193 -12.95 -10.30 -5.45
N LEU A 194 -12.45 -9.13 -4.99
CA LEU A 194 -12.76 -7.84 -5.58
C LEU A 194 -12.38 -7.78 -7.08
N HIS A 195 -11.21 -8.28 -7.46
CA HIS A 195 -10.79 -8.31 -8.87
C HIS A 195 -11.72 -9.18 -9.71
N ALA A 196 -12.12 -10.35 -9.19
CA ALA A 196 -13.11 -11.22 -9.84
C ALA A 196 -14.47 -10.51 -9.99
N SER A 197 -14.94 -9.82 -8.94
CA SER A 197 -16.18 -9.02 -8.99
C SER A 197 -16.12 -7.93 -10.06
N MET A 198 -15.00 -7.18 -10.12
CA MET A 198 -14.82 -6.13 -11.14
C MET A 198 -14.80 -6.70 -12.56
N ARG A 199 -14.14 -7.85 -12.74
CA ARG A 199 -14.09 -8.54 -14.03
C ARG A 199 -15.49 -8.98 -14.46
N CYS A 200 -16.25 -9.60 -13.57
CA CYS A 200 -17.64 -9.97 -13.84
C CYS A 200 -18.50 -8.75 -14.19
N MET A 201 -18.41 -7.64 -13.44
CA MET A 201 -19.22 -6.44 -13.72
C MET A 201 -18.90 -5.80 -15.08
N LEU A 202 -17.64 -5.87 -15.54
CA LEU A 202 -17.22 -5.29 -16.82
C LEU A 202 -17.52 -6.19 -18.02
N LEU A 203 -17.40 -7.51 -17.85
CA LEU A 203 -17.64 -8.49 -18.93
C LEU A 203 -19.10 -8.92 -19.04
N HIS A 204 -19.83 -8.88 -17.93
CA HIS A 204 -21.24 -9.29 -17.82
C HIS A 204 -22.08 -8.16 -17.19
N PRO A 205 -22.17 -6.98 -17.83
CA PRO A 205 -22.93 -5.84 -17.30
C PRO A 205 -24.41 -6.15 -17.04
N GLU A 206 -24.98 -7.12 -17.74
CA GLU A 206 -26.33 -7.65 -17.51
C GLU A 206 -26.51 -8.22 -16.11
N HIS A 207 -25.48 -8.84 -15.53
CA HIS A 207 -25.52 -9.34 -14.15
C HIS A 207 -25.34 -8.21 -13.13
N ALA A 208 -24.73 -7.09 -13.51
CA ALA A 208 -24.52 -5.94 -12.62
C ALA A 208 -25.83 -5.15 -12.37
N LEU A 209 -26.78 -5.20 -13.31
CA LEU A 209 -28.08 -4.53 -13.27
C LEU A 209 -29.10 -5.29 -12.43
N PRO A 210 -29.73 -4.65 -11.43
CA PRO A 210 -31.01 -5.15 -10.92
C PRO A 210 -32.07 -5.09 -12.04
N LYS A 211 -32.91 -6.13 -12.16
CA LYS A 211 -33.93 -6.25 -13.23
C LYS A 211 -34.89 -5.05 -13.32
N ASP A 212 -35.10 -4.32 -12.22
CA ASP A 212 -35.98 -3.14 -12.14
C ASP A 212 -35.25 -1.79 -12.15
N ALA A 213 -33.94 -1.77 -12.40
CA ALA A 213 -33.12 -0.56 -12.21
C ALA A 213 -33.33 0.53 -13.27
N HIS A 214 -33.89 0.16 -14.42
CA HIS A 214 -34.08 1.04 -15.58
C HIS A 214 -35.09 2.18 -15.36
N THR A 215 -35.87 2.17 -14.26
CA THR A 215 -37.00 3.10 -14.04
C THR A 215 -36.82 4.06 -12.85
N SER A 216 -35.76 3.91 -12.04
CA SER A 216 -35.55 4.76 -10.85
C SER A 216 -34.58 5.92 -11.13
N GLU A 217 -35.07 7.15 -11.01
CA GLU A 217 -34.23 8.35 -11.06
C GLU A 217 -33.21 8.39 -9.90
N ALA A 218 -33.54 7.77 -8.75
CA ALA A 218 -32.63 7.62 -7.63
C ALA A 218 -31.49 6.62 -7.92
N PHE A 219 -31.73 5.57 -8.73
CA PHE A 219 -30.67 4.69 -9.23
C PHE A 219 -29.71 5.43 -10.13
N ALA A 220 -30.23 6.14 -11.14
CA ALA A 220 -29.42 6.85 -12.11
C ALA A 220 -28.50 7.89 -11.45
N ARG A 221 -28.95 8.52 -10.35
CA ARG A 221 -28.16 9.45 -9.54
C ARG A 221 -27.21 8.78 -8.54
N SER A 222 -27.39 7.49 -8.28
CA SER A 222 -26.47 6.70 -7.47
C SER A 222 -25.19 6.44 -8.27
N SER A 223 -24.06 6.30 -7.58
CA SER A 223 -22.77 6.09 -8.25
C SER A 223 -22.60 4.67 -8.80
N ILE A 224 -23.51 3.73 -8.49
CA ILE A 224 -23.62 2.49 -9.28
C ILE A 224 -24.48 2.66 -10.52
N GLY A 225 -25.58 3.43 -10.46
CA GLY A 225 -26.33 3.74 -11.67
C GLY A 225 -25.48 4.53 -12.65
N ALA A 226 -24.64 5.45 -12.17
CA ALA A 226 -23.65 6.15 -12.99
C ALA A 226 -22.58 5.20 -13.57
N LEU A 227 -22.07 4.26 -12.76
CA LEU A 227 -21.15 3.21 -13.22
C LEU A 227 -21.81 2.35 -14.31
N THR A 228 -22.97 1.78 -14.04
CA THR A 228 -23.67 0.87 -14.93
C THR A 228 -24.13 1.58 -16.20
N ALA A 229 -24.63 2.82 -16.11
CA ALA A 229 -24.91 3.64 -17.28
C ALA A 229 -23.64 3.90 -18.10
N GLY A 230 -22.50 4.13 -17.44
CA GLY A 230 -21.20 4.27 -18.09
C GLY A 230 -20.76 2.99 -18.82
N ILE A 231 -20.84 1.83 -18.17
CA ILE A 231 -20.50 0.53 -18.78
C ILE A 231 -21.43 0.21 -19.96
N LEU A 232 -22.73 0.47 -19.83
CA LEU A 232 -23.69 0.23 -20.91
C LEU A 232 -23.50 1.18 -22.10
N GLN A 233 -23.17 2.45 -21.84
CA GLN A 233 -22.90 3.44 -22.89
C GLN A 233 -21.60 3.14 -23.64
N LYS A 234 -20.60 2.58 -22.94
CA LYS A 234 -19.32 2.21 -23.49
C LYS A 234 -18.88 0.85 -22.94
N PRO A 235 -19.27 -0.26 -23.61
CA PRO A 235 -18.86 -1.60 -23.23
C PRO A 235 -17.35 -1.74 -23.18
N TYR A 236 -16.87 -2.59 -22.26
CA TYR A 236 -15.45 -2.85 -22.10
C TYR A 236 -14.89 -3.61 -23.32
N ASP A 237 -13.83 -3.07 -23.93
CA ASP A 237 -13.19 -3.64 -25.13
C ASP A 237 -12.08 -4.63 -24.72
N ALA A 238 -12.47 -5.88 -24.44
CA ALA A 238 -11.56 -6.92 -24.01
C ALA A 238 -10.58 -7.39 -25.11
N GLU A 239 -10.91 -7.22 -26.38
CA GLU A 239 -10.00 -7.53 -27.48
C GLU A 239 -8.82 -6.58 -27.50
N LYS A 240 -9.08 -5.27 -27.36
CA LYS A 240 -8.05 -4.23 -27.36
C LYS A 240 -7.31 -4.09 -26.03
N LEU A 241 -8.02 -4.24 -24.92
CA LEU A 241 -7.49 -3.98 -23.59
C LEU A 241 -7.06 -5.26 -22.86
N GLY A 242 -7.38 -6.45 -23.39
CA GLY A 242 -7.27 -7.69 -22.63
C GLY A 242 -8.38 -7.81 -21.59
N LYS A 243 -8.56 -9.00 -21.00
CA LYS A 243 -9.54 -9.18 -19.93
C LYS A 243 -9.21 -8.25 -18.75
N PRO A 244 -10.23 -7.70 -18.06
CA PRO A 244 -10.01 -6.90 -16.86
C PRO A 244 -9.18 -7.65 -15.82
N VAL A 245 -8.15 -7.00 -15.28
CA VAL A 245 -7.27 -7.56 -14.23
C VAL A 245 -6.72 -8.94 -14.65
N ASN A 246 -6.26 -9.06 -15.89
CA ASN A 246 -5.71 -10.31 -16.38
C ASN A 246 -4.41 -10.72 -15.66
N GLN A 247 -3.93 -11.92 -15.95
CA GLN A 247 -2.76 -12.52 -15.31
C GLN A 247 -1.47 -11.69 -15.51
N GLU A 248 -1.25 -11.09 -16.69
CA GLU A 248 -0.09 -10.20 -16.93
C GLU A 248 -0.18 -8.94 -16.05
N ASP A 249 -1.31 -8.23 -16.11
CA ASP A 249 -1.52 -6.98 -15.39
C ASP A 249 -1.45 -7.19 -13.87
N LEU A 250 -1.98 -8.33 -13.38
CA LEU A 250 -1.92 -8.73 -11.98
C LEU A 250 -0.47 -9.00 -11.53
N ALA A 251 0.28 -9.79 -12.30
CA ALA A 251 1.69 -10.11 -12.01
C ALA A 251 2.57 -8.86 -12.05
N TYR A 252 2.41 -7.99 -13.04
CA TYR A 252 3.13 -6.73 -13.13
C TYR A 252 2.83 -5.81 -11.93
N THR A 253 1.55 -5.66 -11.58
CA THR A 253 1.14 -4.83 -10.44
C THR A 253 1.69 -5.38 -9.13
N LEU A 254 1.76 -6.70 -8.95
CA LEU A 254 2.39 -7.31 -7.78
C LEU A 254 3.87 -6.93 -7.67
N LEU A 255 4.60 -6.87 -8.78
CA LEU A 255 6.00 -6.46 -8.81
C LEU A 255 6.21 -4.97 -8.56
N THR A 256 5.20 -4.11 -8.76
CA THR A 256 5.33 -2.71 -8.31
C THR A 256 5.42 -2.61 -6.78
N PHE A 257 5.02 -3.66 -6.04
CA PHE A 257 5.34 -3.81 -4.62
C PHE A 257 6.66 -4.57 -4.43
N GLY A 258 6.72 -5.84 -4.88
CA GLY A 258 7.84 -6.75 -4.55
C GLY A 258 9.19 -6.37 -5.14
N TYR A 259 9.21 -5.64 -6.27
CA TYR A 259 10.43 -5.26 -6.99
C TYR A 259 10.66 -3.74 -7.01
N THR A 260 9.66 -2.95 -7.42
CA THR A 260 9.84 -1.48 -7.55
C THR A 260 10.12 -0.81 -6.21
N ILE A 261 9.52 -1.28 -5.09
CA ILE A 261 9.79 -0.69 -3.77
C ILE A 261 11.26 -0.90 -3.35
N PRO A 262 11.83 -2.11 -3.34
CA PRO A 262 13.26 -2.29 -3.03
C PRO A 262 14.19 -1.52 -3.98
N VAL A 263 13.90 -1.49 -5.28
CA VAL A 263 14.67 -0.68 -6.25
C VAL A 263 14.62 0.81 -5.89
N GLY A 264 13.42 1.33 -5.59
CA GLY A 264 13.24 2.73 -5.25
C GLY A 264 13.85 3.12 -3.91
N LEU A 265 13.87 2.22 -2.94
CA LEU A 265 14.59 2.40 -1.67
C LEU A 265 16.10 2.51 -1.90
N ARG A 266 16.68 1.63 -2.72
CA ARG A 266 18.09 1.70 -3.11
C ARG A 266 18.39 3.02 -3.84
N ALA A 267 17.51 3.47 -4.73
CA ALA A 267 17.63 4.76 -5.41
C ALA A 267 17.62 5.95 -4.43
N TRP A 268 16.91 5.83 -3.32
CA TRP A 268 16.90 6.80 -2.22
C TRP A 268 18.08 6.65 -1.24
N GLY A 269 19.00 5.73 -1.52
CA GLY A 269 20.23 5.50 -0.74
C GLY A 269 20.11 4.46 0.37
N CYS A 270 18.95 3.80 0.51
CA CYS A 270 18.78 2.71 1.47
C CYS A 270 19.70 1.55 1.11
N ARG A 271 20.48 1.06 2.08
CA ARG A 271 21.47 -0.02 1.90
C ARG A 271 20.83 -1.39 2.10
N LEU A 272 19.93 -1.77 1.19
CA LEU A 272 19.38 -3.12 1.12
C LEU A 272 20.37 -4.05 0.42
N SER A 273 20.77 -5.14 1.09
CA SER A 273 21.55 -6.22 0.45
C SER A 273 20.71 -6.96 -0.59
N ASP A 274 21.33 -7.79 -1.43
CA ASP A 274 20.55 -8.60 -2.38
C ASP A 274 19.65 -9.60 -1.65
N ALA A 275 20.12 -10.17 -0.53
CA ALA A 275 19.30 -11.00 0.33
C ALA A 275 18.09 -10.24 0.92
N ASP A 276 18.23 -8.95 1.24
CA ASP A 276 17.08 -8.13 1.69
C ASP A 276 16.06 -7.94 0.58
N CYS A 277 16.52 -7.72 -0.65
CA CYS A 277 15.66 -7.60 -1.82
C CYS A 277 14.94 -8.92 -2.12
N GLU A 278 15.62 -10.06 -2.02
CA GLU A 278 15.02 -11.39 -2.16
C GLU A 278 13.98 -11.66 -1.05
N ALA A 279 14.28 -11.32 0.20
CA ALA A 279 13.34 -11.46 1.31
C ALA A 279 12.07 -10.63 1.08
N PHE A 280 12.23 -9.37 0.66
CA PHE A 280 11.11 -8.50 0.34
C PHE A 280 10.26 -9.05 -0.82
N LEU A 281 10.91 -9.49 -1.90
CA LEU A 281 10.24 -10.12 -3.03
C LEU A 281 9.52 -11.41 -2.62
N HIS A 282 10.11 -12.22 -1.74
CA HIS A 282 9.56 -13.49 -1.29
C HIS A 282 8.18 -13.35 -0.63
N ALA A 283 7.99 -12.33 0.20
CA ALA A 283 6.68 -12.01 0.76
C ALA A 283 5.65 -11.74 -0.35
N TRP A 284 6.02 -10.96 -1.36
CA TRP A 284 5.14 -10.64 -2.49
C TRP A 284 4.93 -11.81 -3.45
N ARG A 285 5.90 -12.72 -3.62
CA ARG A 285 5.71 -13.99 -4.35
C ARG A 285 4.60 -14.83 -3.70
N LEU A 286 4.59 -14.91 -2.37
CA LEU A 286 3.54 -15.60 -1.63
C LEU A 286 2.19 -14.90 -1.78
N VAL A 287 2.15 -13.56 -1.71
CA VAL A 287 0.93 -12.80 -2.03
C VAL A 287 0.45 -13.07 -3.45
N GLY A 288 1.35 -13.12 -4.45
CA GLY A 288 1.00 -13.46 -5.83
C GLY A 288 0.32 -14.81 -5.95
N HIS A 289 0.85 -15.83 -5.26
CA HIS A 289 0.24 -17.15 -5.17
C HIS A 289 -1.16 -17.09 -4.52
N ILE A 290 -1.30 -16.40 -3.37
CA ILE A 290 -2.60 -16.23 -2.68
C ILE A 290 -3.61 -15.51 -3.58
N MET A 291 -3.15 -14.51 -4.33
CA MET A 291 -3.94 -13.70 -5.27
C MET A 291 -4.28 -14.42 -6.57
N GLY A 292 -3.79 -15.65 -6.80
CA GLY A 292 -4.13 -16.44 -7.98
C GLY A 292 -3.30 -16.11 -9.22
N VAL A 293 -2.12 -15.52 -9.06
CA VAL A 293 -1.16 -15.40 -10.16
C VAL A 293 -0.65 -16.78 -10.55
N GLN A 294 -0.67 -17.12 -11.84
CA GLN A 294 -0.13 -18.38 -12.33
C GLN A 294 1.35 -18.51 -11.99
N ALA A 295 1.78 -19.71 -11.59
CA ALA A 295 3.14 -19.97 -11.11
C ALA A 295 4.23 -19.53 -12.11
N ASP A 296 3.98 -19.70 -13.41
CA ASP A 296 4.92 -19.34 -14.48
C ASP A 296 5.13 -17.82 -14.62
N LEU A 297 4.22 -16.99 -14.07
CA LEU A 297 4.34 -15.54 -14.04
C LEU A 297 4.91 -15.01 -12.73
N ILE A 298 5.05 -15.85 -11.69
CA ILE A 298 5.66 -15.46 -10.42
C ILE A 298 7.18 -15.59 -10.58
N PRO A 299 7.95 -14.49 -10.56
CA PRO A 299 9.40 -14.57 -10.70
C PRO A 299 10.03 -15.34 -9.54
N GLN A 300 11.09 -16.10 -9.82
CA GLN A 300 11.72 -16.96 -8.81
C GLN A 300 12.70 -16.23 -7.90
N ASN A 301 13.29 -15.14 -8.40
CA ASN A 301 14.27 -14.32 -7.70
C ASN A 301 14.19 -12.86 -8.19
N PHE A 302 14.98 -11.97 -7.58
CA PHE A 302 14.96 -10.54 -7.85
C PHE A 302 15.45 -10.17 -9.25
N THR A 303 16.37 -10.98 -9.82
CA THR A 303 16.84 -10.79 -11.20
C THR A 303 15.73 -11.08 -12.20
N ASP A 304 15.05 -12.20 -12.03
CA ASP A 304 13.88 -12.61 -12.82
C ASP A 304 12.75 -11.59 -12.71
N ALA A 305 12.51 -11.05 -11.51
CA ALA A 305 11.52 -10.01 -11.29
C ALA A 305 11.83 -8.74 -12.09
N GLY A 306 13.09 -8.31 -12.14
CA GLY A 306 13.51 -7.18 -12.95
C GLY A 306 13.35 -7.44 -14.45
N ALA A 307 13.67 -8.65 -14.91
CA ALA A 307 13.50 -9.04 -16.31
C ALA A 307 12.02 -9.05 -16.73
N PHE A 308 11.14 -9.67 -15.93
CA PHE A 308 9.70 -9.67 -16.18
C PHE A 308 9.12 -8.24 -16.18
N TYR A 309 9.45 -7.47 -15.14
CA TYR A 309 8.98 -6.10 -14.98
C TYR A 309 9.39 -5.23 -16.19
N ALA A 310 10.64 -5.33 -16.63
CA ALA A 310 11.12 -4.60 -17.81
C ALA A 310 10.41 -5.04 -19.10
N GLN A 311 10.16 -6.34 -19.29
CA GLN A 311 9.48 -6.86 -20.49
C GLN A 311 8.03 -6.36 -20.59
N VAL A 312 7.26 -6.44 -19.51
CA VAL A 312 5.87 -5.94 -19.48
C VAL A 312 5.86 -4.41 -19.60
N LYS A 313 6.74 -3.70 -18.89
CA LYS A 313 6.82 -2.24 -18.98
C LYS A 313 7.14 -1.79 -20.41
N LYS A 314 8.06 -2.45 -21.10
CA LYS A 314 8.43 -2.14 -22.50
C LYS A 314 7.23 -2.19 -23.45
N ARG A 315 6.32 -3.15 -23.29
CA ARG A 315 5.14 -3.28 -24.17
C ARG A 315 3.97 -2.37 -23.75
N GLN A 316 3.77 -2.23 -22.44
CA GLN A 316 2.57 -1.62 -21.87
C GLN A 316 2.71 -0.12 -21.62
N ALA A 317 3.93 0.38 -21.39
CA ALA A 317 4.14 1.78 -21.05
C ALA A 317 3.65 2.70 -22.17
N GLY A 318 2.84 3.69 -21.80
CA GLY A 318 2.40 4.73 -22.72
C GLY A 318 1.60 5.82 -22.05
N ALA A 319 1.51 6.97 -22.72
CA ALA A 319 0.70 8.08 -22.26
C ALA A 319 -0.79 7.72 -22.33
N SER A 320 -1.53 8.08 -21.28
CA SER A 320 -2.99 7.99 -21.23
C SER A 320 -3.56 9.20 -20.48
N GLU A 321 -4.76 9.65 -20.89
CA GLU A 321 -5.45 10.75 -20.20
C GLU A 321 -5.75 10.38 -18.73
N GLN A 322 -6.15 9.13 -18.53
CA GLN A 322 -6.43 8.53 -17.24
C GLN A 322 -5.18 8.48 -16.35
N GLY A 323 -4.02 8.09 -16.89
CA GLY A 323 -2.75 8.09 -16.16
C GLY A 323 -2.36 9.50 -15.68
N ARG A 324 -2.59 10.53 -16.50
CA ARG A 324 -2.40 11.93 -16.10
C ARG A 324 -3.35 12.37 -14.99
N LYS A 325 -4.63 11.98 -15.06
CA LYS A 325 -5.63 12.28 -14.02
C LYS A 325 -5.26 11.62 -12.69
N LEU A 326 -4.88 10.35 -12.69
CA LEU A 326 -4.43 9.63 -11.49
C LEU A 326 -3.17 10.27 -10.89
N THR A 327 -2.22 10.67 -11.74
CA THR A 327 -1.01 11.38 -11.30
C THR A 327 -1.33 12.72 -10.63
N ARG A 328 -2.29 13.48 -11.17
CA ARG A 328 -2.77 14.73 -10.55
C ARG A 328 -3.38 14.46 -9.17
N SER A 329 -4.25 13.45 -9.04
CA SER A 329 -4.88 13.10 -7.76
C SER A 329 -3.87 12.58 -6.73
N LEU A 330 -2.88 11.79 -7.16
CA LEU A 330 -1.77 11.35 -6.32
C LEU A 330 -0.92 12.54 -5.84
N GLY A 331 -0.66 13.50 -6.73
CA GLY A 331 -0.01 14.76 -6.37
C GLY A 331 -0.79 15.50 -5.30
N GLY A 332 -2.12 15.62 -5.44
CA GLY A 332 -3.01 16.21 -4.44
C GLY A 332 -3.00 15.47 -3.09
N PHE A 333 -2.97 14.14 -3.11
CA PHE A 333 -2.85 13.31 -1.91
C PHE A 333 -1.52 13.58 -1.17
N LEU A 334 -0.40 13.66 -1.90
CA LEU A 334 0.91 13.95 -1.30
C LEU A 334 0.99 15.35 -0.69
N GLN A 335 0.27 16.34 -1.23
CA GLN A 335 0.23 17.71 -0.71
C GLN A 335 -0.29 17.81 0.74
N ASP A 336 -1.08 16.84 1.20
CA ASP A 336 -1.59 16.82 2.57
C ASP A 336 -0.49 16.65 3.63
N TYR A 337 0.64 16.09 3.26
CA TYR A 337 1.79 15.90 4.14
C TYR A 337 2.77 17.08 4.10
N LEU A 338 2.67 17.94 3.07
CA LEU A 338 3.69 18.92 2.75
C LEU A 338 3.39 20.32 3.29
N PRO A 339 4.42 21.07 3.70
CA PRO A 339 4.34 22.51 3.95
C PRO A 339 3.91 23.28 2.70
N GLY A 340 3.19 24.39 2.90
CA GLY A 340 2.55 25.16 1.81
C GLY A 340 3.47 25.50 0.64
N TRP A 341 4.72 25.90 0.92
CA TRP A 341 5.70 26.28 -0.09
C TRP A 341 6.23 25.11 -0.95
N MET A 342 6.10 23.85 -0.48
CA MET A 342 6.53 22.65 -1.21
C MET A 342 5.42 21.96 -2.01
N LYS A 343 4.15 22.19 -1.64
CA LYS A 343 2.99 21.44 -2.16
C LYS A 343 2.92 21.36 -3.68
N ARG A 344 3.23 22.47 -4.36
CA ARG A 344 3.03 22.57 -5.81
C ARG A 344 4.00 21.71 -6.62
N ASP A 345 5.27 21.68 -6.22
CA ASP A 345 6.34 21.13 -7.08
C ASP A 345 6.95 19.84 -6.57
N LEU A 346 6.91 19.60 -5.26
CA LEU A 346 7.59 18.44 -4.66
C LEU A 346 6.96 17.10 -5.08
N PRO A 347 5.62 16.91 -5.12
CA PRO A 347 5.03 15.62 -5.46
C PRO A 347 5.50 15.08 -6.81
N MET A 348 5.44 15.90 -7.86
CA MET A 348 5.88 15.49 -9.20
C MET A 348 7.39 15.28 -9.30
N GLN A 349 8.19 16.01 -8.51
CA GLN A 349 9.64 15.76 -8.45
C GLN A 349 9.97 14.45 -7.75
N LEU A 350 9.26 14.09 -6.69
CA LEU A 350 9.42 12.78 -6.05
C LEU A 350 9.12 11.65 -7.04
N ILE A 351 8.03 11.78 -7.82
CA ILE A 351 7.71 10.83 -8.88
C ILE A 351 8.82 10.76 -9.93
N ALA A 352 9.30 11.91 -10.40
CA ALA A 352 10.37 11.99 -11.40
C ALA A 352 11.71 11.44 -10.91
N THR A 353 11.92 11.26 -9.60
CA THR A 353 13.14 10.60 -9.07
C THR A 353 13.11 9.08 -9.19
N GLN A 354 11.94 8.50 -9.42
CA GLN A 354 11.70 7.05 -9.44
C GLN A 354 11.40 6.51 -10.85
N LEU A 355 11.14 7.40 -11.81
CA LEU A 355 10.83 7.06 -13.19
C LEU A 355 11.86 7.67 -14.15
N THR A 356 11.93 7.14 -15.38
CA THR A 356 12.74 7.78 -16.42
C THR A 356 12.10 9.10 -16.89
N PRO A 357 12.85 10.01 -17.55
CA PRO A 357 12.28 11.24 -18.09
C PRO A 357 11.11 11.00 -19.05
N ASP A 358 11.22 9.98 -19.90
CA ASP A 358 10.18 9.62 -20.88
C ASP A 358 8.92 9.10 -20.18
N GLU A 359 9.08 8.20 -19.21
CA GLU A 359 7.98 7.69 -18.39
C GLU A 359 7.29 8.81 -17.61
N THR A 360 8.08 9.70 -17.01
CA THR A 360 7.56 10.87 -16.30
C THR A 360 6.73 11.74 -17.25
N ALA A 361 7.18 11.96 -18.47
CA ALA A 361 6.46 12.76 -19.46
C ALA A 361 5.13 12.11 -19.87
N MET A 362 5.04 10.77 -19.93
CA MET A 362 3.82 10.04 -20.27
C MET A 362 2.67 10.31 -19.29
N ILE A 363 2.97 10.35 -17.99
CA ILE A 363 1.96 10.47 -16.92
C ILE A 363 1.85 11.88 -16.32
N ARG A 364 2.70 12.81 -16.74
CA ARG A 364 2.70 14.19 -16.25
C ARG A 364 1.40 14.92 -16.64
N PRO A 365 0.66 15.51 -15.68
CA PRO A 365 -0.48 16.36 -15.99
C PRO A 365 -0.06 17.61 -16.78
N GLU A 366 -0.84 18.00 -17.79
CA GLU A 366 -0.50 19.06 -18.75
C GLU A 366 -0.30 20.45 -18.13
N ASP A 367 -1.02 20.75 -17.04
CA ASP A 367 -0.95 22.00 -16.27
C ASP A 367 0.21 22.04 -15.27
N THR A 368 1.03 20.98 -15.20
CA THR A 368 2.13 20.89 -14.26
C THR A 368 3.28 21.80 -14.69
N ARG A 369 3.46 22.93 -14.00
CA ARG A 369 4.60 23.83 -14.24
C ARG A 369 5.94 23.12 -14.07
N THR A 370 6.97 23.61 -14.74
CA THR A 370 8.35 23.21 -14.47
C THR A 370 8.81 23.77 -13.12
N PRO A 371 9.38 22.94 -12.22
CA PRO A 371 9.88 23.43 -10.94
C PRO A 371 11.05 24.40 -11.17
N PRO A 372 11.14 25.48 -10.36
CA PRO A 372 12.24 26.44 -10.45
C PRO A 372 13.57 25.78 -10.07
N TRP A 373 14.69 26.35 -10.52
CA TRP A 373 16.03 25.77 -10.34
C TRP A 373 16.36 25.50 -8.87
N TRP A 374 15.99 26.40 -7.95
CA TRP A 374 16.26 26.27 -6.53
C TRP A 374 15.52 25.08 -5.91
N MET A 375 14.32 24.76 -6.42
CA MET A 375 13.54 23.62 -5.93
C MET A 375 14.16 22.30 -6.40
N ARG A 376 14.66 22.25 -7.64
CA ARG A 376 15.41 21.10 -8.15
C ARG A 376 16.68 20.86 -7.35
N LEU A 377 17.40 21.94 -7.04
CA LEU A 377 18.59 21.89 -6.17
C LEU A 377 18.22 21.40 -4.76
N LEU A 378 17.13 21.91 -4.18
CA LEU A 378 16.64 21.47 -2.87
C LEU A 378 16.31 19.97 -2.85
N VAL A 379 15.59 19.47 -3.86
CA VAL A 379 15.28 18.04 -3.97
C VAL A 379 16.56 17.21 -4.13
N TRP A 380 17.47 17.65 -5.01
CA TRP A 380 18.75 16.97 -5.22
C TRP A 380 19.58 16.91 -3.93
N THR A 381 19.75 18.04 -3.24
CA THR A 381 20.47 18.10 -1.95
C THR A 381 19.79 17.25 -0.88
N GLY A 382 18.45 17.27 -0.82
CA GLY A 382 17.66 16.43 0.08
C GLY A 382 17.91 14.95 -0.13
N PHE A 383 17.95 14.47 -1.38
CA PHE A 383 18.26 13.08 -1.69
C PHE A 383 19.72 12.70 -1.42
N LYS A 384 20.68 13.59 -1.66
CA LYS A 384 22.07 13.36 -1.24
C LYS A 384 22.19 13.30 0.29
N GLY A 385 21.45 14.15 0.99
CA GLY A 385 21.31 14.10 2.45
C GLY A 385 20.68 12.78 2.91
N LEU A 386 19.65 12.27 2.21
CA LEU A 386 19.04 10.98 2.51
C LEU A 386 20.01 9.80 2.28
N CYS A 387 20.82 9.85 1.21
CA CYS A 387 21.88 8.87 0.98
C CYS A 387 22.91 8.89 2.12
N LEU A 388 23.30 10.09 2.55
CA LEU A 388 24.21 10.26 3.68
C LEU A 388 23.58 9.81 5.00
N TYR A 389 22.29 10.06 5.20
CA TYR A 389 21.53 9.55 6.34
C TYR A 389 21.60 8.03 6.39
N TYR A 390 21.33 7.33 5.30
CA TYR A 390 21.40 5.88 5.26
C TYR A 390 22.82 5.35 5.45
N PHE A 391 23.82 6.01 4.89
CA PHE A 391 25.23 5.68 5.16
C PHE A 391 25.58 5.83 6.64
N ALA A 392 25.24 6.96 7.24
CA ALA A 392 25.45 7.22 8.67
C ALA A 392 24.66 6.22 9.52
N LYS A 393 23.39 5.96 9.19
CA LYS A 393 22.54 4.95 9.84
C LYS A 393 23.25 3.60 9.84
N THR A 394 23.76 3.12 8.70
CA THR A 394 24.47 1.84 8.63
C THR A 394 25.73 1.80 9.50
N LEU A 395 26.54 2.88 9.50
CA LEU A 395 27.74 2.96 10.35
C LEU A 395 27.38 2.98 11.84
N LEU A 396 26.41 3.79 12.23
CA LEU A 396 25.95 3.94 13.61
C LEU A 396 25.30 2.66 14.12
N VAL A 397 24.46 2.02 13.30
CA VAL A 397 23.81 0.76 13.66
C VAL A 397 24.82 -0.35 13.89
N ARG A 398 25.92 -0.39 13.11
CA ARG A 398 27.00 -1.37 13.30
C ARG A 398 27.72 -1.21 14.65
N HIS A 399 27.78 0.01 15.18
CA HIS A 399 28.60 0.33 16.36
C HIS A 399 27.79 0.68 17.62
N PHE A 400 26.48 0.98 17.50
CA PHE A 400 25.60 1.40 18.60
C PHE A 400 24.19 0.78 18.47
N PRO A 401 23.99 -0.49 18.90
CA PRO A 401 22.71 -1.18 18.82
C PRO A 401 21.49 -0.45 19.47
N PRO A 402 21.60 0.25 20.60
CA PRO A 402 20.47 0.99 21.18
C PRO A 402 19.93 2.10 20.26
N LEU A 403 20.80 2.72 19.47
CA LEU A 403 20.43 3.77 18.52
C LEU A 403 19.69 3.19 17.31
N LYS A 404 20.00 1.96 16.89
CA LYS A 404 19.24 1.20 15.88
C LYS A 404 17.77 1.09 16.30
N PHE A 405 17.55 0.61 17.52
CA PHE A 405 16.21 0.40 18.06
C PHE A 405 15.42 1.70 18.17
N ALA A 406 16.08 2.78 18.63
CA ALA A 406 15.48 4.10 18.71
C ALA A 406 15.04 4.65 17.34
N LEU A 407 15.89 4.60 16.32
CA LEU A 407 15.60 5.13 14.99
C LEU A 407 14.52 4.33 14.25
N GLY A 408 14.61 3.00 14.26
CA GLY A 408 13.62 2.13 13.62
C GLY A 408 12.23 2.31 14.23
N ARG A 409 12.15 2.26 15.57
CA ARG A 409 10.88 2.40 16.29
C ARG A 409 10.22 3.75 16.05
N SER A 410 11.00 4.83 15.92
CA SER A 410 10.44 6.16 15.62
C SER A 410 9.79 6.24 14.24
N PHE A 411 10.37 5.60 13.22
CA PHE A 411 9.77 5.57 11.89
C PHE A 411 8.55 4.66 11.83
N ALA A 412 8.59 3.50 12.48
CA ALA A 412 7.42 2.64 12.63
C ALA A 412 6.26 3.39 13.31
N ILE A 413 6.49 3.99 14.48
CA ILE A 413 5.48 4.78 15.21
C ILE A 413 4.91 5.92 14.35
N ALA A 414 5.77 6.68 13.67
CA ALA A 414 5.32 7.77 12.82
C ALA A 414 4.53 7.27 11.60
N GLY A 415 5.00 6.19 10.96
CA GLY A 415 4.35 5.57 9.81
C GLY A 415 2.98 5.00 10.17
N GLU A 416 2.89 4.23 11.24
CA GLU A 416 1.62 3.72 11.78
C GLU A 416 0.65 4.85 12.10
N ALA A 417 1.11 5.90 12.79
CA ALA A 417 0.28 7.05 13.10
C ALA A 417 -0.25 7.75 11.83
N LEU A 418 0.58 7.87 10.79
CA LEU A 418 0.16 8.43 9.50
C LEU A 418 -0.84 7.52 8.79
N ILE A 419 -0.62 6.20 8.75
CA ILE A 419 -1.58 5.24 8.19
C ILE A 419 -2.90 5.32 8.95
N ASN A 420 -2.86 5.27 10.29
CA ASN A 420 -4.04 5.33 11.13
C ASN A 420 -4.79 6.67 10.99
N SER A 421 -4.08 7.78 10.72
CA SER A 421 -4.70 9.09 10.41
C SER A 421 -5.67 9.07 9.23
N TRP A 422 -5.44 8.16 8.28
CA TRP A 422 -6.34 7.92 7.17
C TRP A 422 -7.32 6.79 7.45
N ARG A 423 -6.93 5.78 8.26
CA ARG A 423 -7.79 4.68 8.72
C ARG A 423 -9.05 5.19 9.40
N ASP A 424 -8.92 6.22 10.21
CA ASP A 424 -10.03 6.74 11.01
C ASP A 424 -10.79 7.88 10.28
N GLY A 425 -10.23 8.39 9.18
CA GLY A 425 -10.83 9.46 8.37
C GLY A 425 -11.82 8.97 7.30
N TYR A 426 -11.83 7.66 7.04
CA TYR A 426 -12.78 6.99 6.18
C TYR A 426 -13.39 5.84 6.97
N GLN A 427 -14.73 5.72 7.02
CA GLN A 427 -15.30 4.47 7.52
C GLN A 427 -14.79 3.33 6.64
N ARG A 428 -14.07 2.36 7.24
CA ARG A 428 -13.87 1.04 6.64
C ARG A 428 -15.23 0.35 6.61
N ARG A 429 -16.09 0.75 5.66
CA ARG A 429 -17.03 -0.22 5.13
C ARG A 429 -16.19 -1.10 4.22
N PRO A 430 -16.22 -2.43 4.37
CA PRO A 430 -15.63 -3.32 3.39
C PRO A 430 -16.11 -2.88 2.01
N PHE A 431 -15.27 -3.10 1.00
CA PHE A 431 -15.61 -2.81 -0.38
C PHE A 431 -17.10 -3.11 -0.66
N TRP A 432 -17.87 -2.04 -0.87
CA TRP A 432 -19.32 -2.08 -0.86
C TRP A 432 -19.83 -2.35 -2.27
N ILE A 433 -20.24 -3.59 -2.57
CA ILE A 433 -20.96 -3.92 -3.81
C ILE A 433 -22.42 -3.51 -3.64
N PRO A 434 -22.89 -2.39 -4.21
CA PRO A 434 -24.19 -1.84 -3.87
C PRO A 434 -25.33 -2.84 -3.97
N GLY A 435 -26.07 -2.97 -2.85
CA GLY A 435 -27.09 -3.99 -2.66
C GLY A 435 -28.51 -3.52 -2.98
N SER A 436 -28.71 -2.43 -3.74
CA SER A 436 -30.04 -2.04 -4.21
C SER A 436 -29.99 -1.08 -5.40
N VAL A 437 -31.12 -0.96 -6.10
CA VAL A 437 -31.41 0.03 -7.15
C VAL A 437 -31.27 1.48 -6.65
N ASN A 438 -31.16 1.77 -5.35
CA ASN A 438 -30.95 3.15 -4.90
C ASN A 438 -29.59 3.36 -4.20
N GLY A 439 -28.76 2.31 -4.11
CA GLY A 439 -27.47 2.36 -3.42
C GLY A 439 -26.33 2.73 -4.37
N GLY A 440 -25.69 3.88 -4.17
CA GLY A 440 -24.42 4.19 -4.83
C GLY A 440 -23.22 3.68 -4.03
N TRP A 441 -22.01 3.82 -4.59
CA TRP A 441 -20.80 4.06 -3.77
C TRP A 441 -21.08 5.20 -2.79
N GLN A 442 -21.27 4.85 -1.52
CA GLN A 442 -21.45 5.84 -0.44
C GLN A 442 -20.09 6.19 0.15
N ARG A 443 -19.82 7.50 0.28
CA ARG A 443 -18.69 8.04 1.03
C ARG A 443 -19.21 8.47 2.41
N GLU A 444 -19.05 7.65 3.42
CA GLU A 444 -19.23 8.08 4.81
C GLU A 444 -17.86 8.50 5.34
N THR A 445 -17.51 9.78 5.15
CA THR A 445 -16.45 10.37 5.98
C THR A 445 -16.95 10.31 7.42
N SER A 446 -16.26 9.58 8.27
CA SER A 446 -16.50 9.53 9.72
C SER A 446 -16.26 10.90 10.41
N MET A 447 -15.82 11.91 9.65
CA MET A 447 -15.31 13.18 10.16
C MET A 447 -15.80 14.36 9.31
N ASP A 448 -16.15 15.44 9.98
CA ASP A 448 -16.48 16.74 9.37
C ASP A 448 -15.25 17.43 8.74
N GLU A 449 -15.47 18.47 7.94
CA GLU A 449 -14.39 19.21 7.26
C GLU A 449 -13.40 19.85 8.25
N ALA A 450 -13.89 20.27 9.42
CA ALA A 450 -13.06 20.89 10.46
C ALA A 450 -12.07 19.88 11.06
N MET A 451 -12.51 18.66 11.35
CA MET A 451 -11.64 17.57 11.81
C MET A 451 -10.64 17.15 10.73
N GLN A 452 -11.08 17.12 9.46
CA GLN A 452 -10.17 16.86 8.33
C GLN A 452 -9.04 17.90 8.24
N GLU A 453 -9.32 19.19 8.45
CA GLU A 453 -8.26 20.22 8.47
C GLU A 453 -7.33 20.09 9.69
N LYS A 454 -7.87 19.76 10.87
CA LYS A 454 -7.05 19.47 12.07
C LYS A 454 -6.11 18.29 11.81
N LEU A 455 -6.61 17.21 11.21
CA LEU A 455 -5.81 16.06 10.81
C LEU A 455 -4.75 16.43 9.77
N ARG A 456 -5.09 17.22 8.74
CA ARG A 456 -4.11 17.72 7.75
C ARG A 456 -2.99 18.50 8.42
N THR A 457 -3.32 19.39 9.34
CA THR A 457 -2.34 20.18 10.10
C THR A 457 -1.45 19.30 10.97
N TRP A 458 -2.04 18.31 11.64
CA TRP A 458 -1.30 17.32 12.43
C TRP A 458 -0.36 16.47 11.57
N ARG A 459 -0.82 15.95 10.41
CA ARG A 459 -0.01 15.18 9.45
C ARG A 459 1.24 15.97 9.02
N ARG A 460 1.06 17.25 8.65
CA ARG A 460 2.18 18.15 8.28
C ARG A 460 3.15 18.35 9.43
N THR A 461 2.65 18.49 10.65
CA THR A 461 3.47 18.66 11.86
C THR A 461 4.30 17.42 12.15
N LEU A 462 3.69 16.23 12.06
CA LEU A 462 4.39 14.96 12.24
C LEU A 462 5.44 14.75 11.16
N PHE A 463 5.08 14.93 9.89
CA PHE A 463 5.99 14.77 8.76
C PHE A 463 7.19 15.74 8.86
N SER A 464 6.94 17.02 9.17
CA SER A 464 8.00 18.02 9.36
C SER A 464 8.90 17.70 10.55
N THR A 465 8.35 17.13 11.63
CA THR A 465 9.12 16.72 12.82
C THR A 465 10.07 15.56 12.48
N VAL A 466 9.61 14.59 11.69
CA VAL A 466 10.46 13.49 11.22
C VAL A 466 11.57 14.00 10.29
N ILE A 467 11.24 14.86 9.32
CA ILE A 467 12.23 15.46 8.42
C ILE A 467 13.30 16.24 9.22
N LEU A 468 12.87 17.02 10.21
CA LEU A 468 13.79 17.75 11.08
C LEU A 468 14.73 16.78 11.82
N GLY A 469 14.21 15.69 12.36
CA GLY A 469 15.01 14.66 13.03
C GLY A 469 16.05 14.03 12.10
N VAL A 470 15.64 13.64 10.88
CA VAL A 470 16.54 13.10 9.84
C VAL A 470 17.61 14.14 9.46
N THR A 471 17.22 15.40 9.29
CA THR A 471 18.15 16.49 8.96
C THR A 471 19.19 16.67 10.05
N CYS A 472 18.79 16.63 11.33
CA CYS A 472 19.72 16.70 12.46
C CYS A 472 20.70 15.52 12.47
N VAL A 473 20.27 14.30 12.13
CA VAL A 473 21.17 13.14 11.99
C VAL A 473 22.20 13.38 10.89
N VAL A 474 21.78 13.88 9.73
CA VAL A 474 22.67 14.19 8.61
C VAL A 474 23.70 15.25 9.00
N LEU A 475 23.25 16.34 9.63
CA LEU A 475 24.15 17.40 10.13
C LEU A 475 25.12 16.87 11.18
N ALA A 476 24.65 16.05 12.13
CA ALA A 476 25.49 15.45 13.15
C ALA A 476 26.58 14.55 12.54
N ALA A 477 26.23 13.75 11.52
CA ALA A 477 27.16 12.91 10.81
C ALA A 477 28.21 13.72 10.01
N LEU A 478 27.79 14.79 9.32
CA LEU A 478 28.70 15.70 8.62
C LEU A 478 29.68 16.39 9.58
N LEU A 479 29.18 16.90 10.71
CA LEU A 479 30.03 17.53 11.72
C LEU A 479 30.99 16.53 12.37
N THR A 480 30.55 15.28 12.57
CA THR A 480 31.41 14.21 13.09
C THR A 480 32.53 13.91 12.10
N LEU A 481 32.21 13.81 10.81
CA LEU A 481 33.22 13.63 9.76
C LEU A 481 34.19 14.80 9.70
N ALA A 482 33.69 16.04 9.74
CA ALA A 482 34.52 17.25 9.75
C ALA A 482 35.46 17.27 10.98
N MET A 483 34.97 16.85 12.15
CA MET A 483 35.77 16.72 13.36
C MET A 483 36.89 15.68 13.18
N LEU A 484 36.58 14.51 12.64
CA LEU A 484 37.58 13.46 12.37
C LEU A 484 38.66 13.93 11.37
N LEU A 485 38.26 14.66 10.32
CA LEU A 485 39.17 15.21 9.33
C LEU A 485 40.02 16.37 9.87
N ALA A 486 39.57 17.06 10.92
CA ALA A 486 40.33 18.11 11.58
C ALA A 486 41.43 17.56 12.51
N ILE A 487 41.35 16.29 12.95
CA ILE A 487 42.28 15.68 13.93
C ILE A 487 43.77 15.81 13.53
N PRO A 488 44.16 15.64 12.26
CA PRO A 488 45.56 15.83 11.86
C PRO A 488 46.05 17.29 12.00
N PHE A 489 45.14 18.26 12.03
CA PHE A 489 45.41 19.70 12.09
C PHE A 489 45.21 20.27 13.49
N VAL A 490 45.25 19.42 14.53
CA VAL A 490 44.99 19.83 15.93
C VAL A 490 45.87 20.98 16.38
N PHE A 491 47.12 21.01 15.94
CA PHE A 491 48.09 22.05 16.31
C PHE A 491 48.01 23.32 15.44
N ASP A 492 47.33 23.26 14.28
CA ASP A 492 47.23 24.36 13.33
C ASP A 492 45.92 25.15 13.44
N LEU A 493 44.93 24.62 14.14
CA LEU A 493 43.61 25.23 14.30
C LEU A 493 43.49 26.01 15.63
N PRO A 494 42.77 27.16 15.64
CA PRO A 494 42.53 27.91 16.87
C PRO A 494 41.83 27.07 17.95
N ALA A 495 42.21 27.26 19.23
CA ALA A 495 41.67 26.50 20.36
C ALA A 495 40.13 26.55 20.48
N TRP A 496 39.49 27.65 20.03
CA TRP A 496 38.04 27.76 20.04
C TRP A 496 37.35 26.78 19.07
N VAL A 497 38.00 26.40 17.96
CA VAL A 497 37.48 25.41 17.00
C VAL A 497 37.39 24.04 17.67
N TRP A 498 38.41 23.67 18.43
CA TRP A 498 38.47 22.42 19.20
C TRP A 498 37.50 22.36 20.37
N ALA A 499 37.11 23.51 20.93
CA ALA A 499 36.05 23.58 21.93
C ALA A 499 34.64 23.52 21.30
N LEU A 500 34.40 24.25 20.21
CA LEU A 500 33.07 24.36 19.60
C LEU A 500 32.67 23.15 18.77
N LEU A 501 33.60 22.52 18.05
CA LEU A 501 33.27 21.45 17.11
C LEU A 501 32.75 20.18 17.81
N PRO A 502 33.38 19.65 18.87
CA PRO A 502 32.84 18.50 19.62
C PRO A 502 31.52 18.83 20.32
N CYS A 503 31.38 20.04 20.88
CA CYS A 503 30.13 20.50 21.50
C CYS A 503 28.99 20.52 20.47
N SER A 504 29.25 21.03 19.26
CA SER A 504 28.28 21.10 18.16
C SER A 504 27.87 19.70 17.70
N VAL A 505 28.83 18.77 17.56
CA VAL A 505 28.56 17.36 17.23
C VAL A 505 27.64 16.73 18.29
N LEU A 506 27.97 16.89 19.57
CA LEU A 506 27.18 16.34 20.67
C LEU A 506 25.76 16.92 20.69
N ILE A 507 25.62 18.24 20.56
CA ILE A 507 24.32 18.93 20.53
C ILE A 507 23.48 18.42 19.36
N CYS A 508 24.04 18.26 18.17
CA CYS A 508 23.32 17.76 17.00
C CYS A 508 22.87 16.30 17.20
N TRP A 509 23.73 15.42 17.74
CA TRP A 509 23.34 14.04 18.05
C TRP A 509 22.25 13.95 19.11
N MET A 510 22.38 14.71 20.21
CA MET A 510 21.35 14.75 21.27
C MET A 510 20.03 15.31 20.75
N SER A 511 20.07 16.35 19.92
CA SER A 511 18.89 16.94 19.30
C SER A 511 18.22 15.95 18.35
N ALA A 512 18.98 15.28 17.50
CA ALA A 512 18.47 14.25 16.60
C ALA A 512 17.78 13.12 17.38
N PHE A 513 18.45 12.61 18.43
CA PHE A 513 17.90 11.57 19.28
C PHE A 513 16.62 12.03 19.99
N SER A 514 16.63 13.19 20.63
CA SER A 514 15.47 13.76 21.33
C SER A 514 14.27 13.98 20.40
N ILE A 515 14.51 14.50 19.19
CA ILE A 515 13.45 14.73 18.21
C ILE A 515 12.84 13.39 17.78
N LEU A 516 13.65 12.44 17.36
CA LEU A 516 13.16 11.17 16.81
C LEU A 516 12.50 10.33 17.90
N THR A 517 13.05 10.26 19.11
CA THR A 517 12.53 9.38 20.17
C THR A 517 11.42 9.98 21.02
N TRP A 518 11.48 11.29 21.34
CA TRP A 518 10.51 11.94 22.23
C TRP A 518 9.55 12.85 21.46
N ARG A 519 10.05 13.75 20.62
CA ARG A 519 9.21 14.76 19.95
C ARG A 519 8.22 14.11 18.98
N VAL A 520 8.65 13.12 18.20
CA VAL A 520 7.77 12.34 17.32
C VAL A 520 6.63 11.70 18.13
N LYS A 521 6.94 10.97 19.21
CA LYS A 521 5.92 10.36 20.08
C LYS A 521 4.95 11.40 20.66
N ARG A 522 5.47 12.55 21.09
CA ARG A 522 4.65 13.65 21.62
C ARG A 522 3.71 14.25 20.58
N VAL A 523 4.14 14.36 19.32
CA VAL A 523 3.27 14.80 18.22
C VAL A 523 2.22 13.73 17.93
N VAL A 524 2.61 12.45 17.91
CA VAL A 524 1.68 11.32 17.70
C VAL A 524 0.60 11.28 18.78
N ALA A 525 0.96 11.46 20.05
CA ALA A 525 0.00 11.49 21.16
C ALA A 525 -1.01 12.65 21.09
N LYS A 526 -0.72 13.70 20.32
CA LYS A 526 -1.61 14.85 20.10
C LYS A 526 -2.46 14.71 18.84
N ARG A 527 -2.58 13.49 18.31
CA ARG A 527 -3.39 13.22 17.10
C ARG A 527 -4.85 13.63 17.32
N PRO A 528 -5.41 14.50 16.47
CA PRO A 528 -6.84 14.74 16.43
C PRO A 528 -7.56 13.46 15.98
N GLY A 529 -8.64 13.09 16.63
CA GLY A 529 -9.45 11.93 16.24
C GLY A 529 -10.84 12.00 16.86
N PRO A 530 -11.73 11.07 16.49
CA PRO A 530 -12.87 10.79 17.35
C PRO A 530 -12.28 10.36 18.69
N LYS A 531 -12.90 10.69 19.84
CA LYS A 531 -12.51 10.00 21.08
C LYS A 531 -12.54 8.50 20.75
N GLU A 532 -11.49 7.74 21.09
CA GLU A 532 -11.68 6.30 21.28
C GLU A 532 -12.99 6.14 22.05
N PRO A 533 -13.87 5.16 21.74
CA PRO A 533 -14.98 4.88 22.64
C PRO A 533 -14.31 4.72 24.00
N GLY A 534 -14.49 5.73 24.86
CA GLY A 534 -13.83 5.75 26.16
C GLY A 534 -14.22 4.42 26.74
N ASN A 535 -13.23 3.59 27.10
CA ASN A 535 -13.48 2.32 27.76
C ASN A 535 -14.55 2.64 28.79
N PRO A 536 -15.82 2.22 28.61
CA PRO A 536 -16.81 2.50 29.61
C PRO A 536 -16.19 1.82 30.81
N GLU A 537 -15.75 2.62 31.78
CA GLU A 537 -15.35 2.09 33.07
C GLU A 537 -16.40 1.04 33.36
N LEU A 538 -15.95 -0.21 33.44
CA LEU A 538 -16.74 -1.31 33.97
C LEU A 538 -17.10 -0.85 35.37
N LYS A 539 -18.16 -0.05 35.48
CA LYS A 539 -18.87 0.15 36.71
C LYS A 539 -19.46 -1.21 36.97
N PRO A 540 -19.01 -1.91 38.01
CA PRO A 540 -19.61 -3.17 38.36
C PRO A 540 -21.08 -2.89 38.65
N THR A 541 -21.96 -3.43 37.82
CA THR A 541 -23.37 -3.64 38.14
C THR A 541 -23.64 -5.12 38.04
#